data_AF-A0A8S8YCX6-F1
#
_entry.id   AF-A0A8S8YCX6-F1
#
_cell.length_a   1.000
_cell.length_b   1.000
_cell.length_c   1.000
_cell.angle_alpha   90.00
_cell.angle_beta   90.00
_cell.angle_gamma   90.00
#
_symmetry.space_group_name_H-M   'P 1'
#
loop_
_entity.id
_entity.type
_entity.pdbx_description
1 polymer ?
#
loop_
_entity_poly.entity_id
_entity_poly.type
_entity_poly.pdbx_seq_one_letter_code
_entity_poly.pdbx_strand_id
1 'polypeptide(L)'
;MELGALVCKPRKPKCESCPLSSKCSGRGNAESFPKRKKNRKKIEYIDALVMVDPSGLPFLTRRDNNGRFGGLWGPPMGNVDTEAKEKIGEISHQLSHRELRVSVWRGTCSEGIDPKSVPISNLDSKILAMVLGP
;
A
#
# COMPACT_ATOMS: atom_id res chain seq x y z
N MET A 1 -21.90 -9.71 17.24
CA MET A 1 -22.34 -8.30 17.14
C MET A 1 -22.97 -8.15 15.75
N GLU A 2 -24.27 -8.44 15.59
CA GLU A 2 -24.82 -8.85 14.27
C GLU A 2 -25.63 -7.79 13.53
N LEU A 3 -26.24 -6.84 14.25
CA LEU A 3 -27.18 -5.90 13.67
C LEU A 3 -26.55 -4.99 12.60
N GLY A 4 -25.32 -4.51 12.82
CA GLY A 4 -24.58 -3.68 11.87
C GLY A 4 -24.09 -4.43 10.62
N ALA A 5 -23.89 -5.75 10.74
CA ALA A 5 -23.46 -6.59 9.62
C ALA A 5 -24.65 -6.98 8.71
N LEU A 6 -25.79 -7.34 9.32
CA LEU A 6 -26.91 -7.95 8.60
C LEU A 6 -28.02 -6.96 8.24
N VAL A 7 -28.23 -5.93 9.07
CA VAL A 7 -29.41 -5.04 9.00
C VAL A 7 -29.00 -3.58 8.79
N CYS A 8 -28.34 -2.96 9.78
CA CYS A 8 -27.92 -1.56 9.77
C CYS A 8 -26.59 -1.38 9.02
N LYS A 9 -26.61 -1.72 7.72
CA LYS A 9 -25.43 -1.74 6.86
C LYS A 9 -25.01 -0.32 6.42
N PRO A 10 -23.72 -0.07 6.13
CA PRO A 10 -23.24 1.23 5.65
C PRO A 10 -23.84 1.70 4.32
N ARG A 11 -24.41 0.78 3.53
CA ARG A 11 -25.12 1.04 2.27
C ARG A 11 -26.35 0.15 2.23
N LYS A 12 -27.47 0.68 1.76
CA LYS A 12 -28.76 -0.03 1.68
C LYS A 12 -29.12 -0.76 2.99
N PRO A 13 -29.27 -0.03 4.11
CA PRO A 13 -29.68 -0.62 5.38
C PRO A 13 -31.10 -1.18 5.27
N LYS A 14 -31.36 -2.31 5.93
CA LYS A 14 -32.68 -2.95 5.96
C LYS A 14 -33.54 -2.35 7.08
N CYS A 15 -33.85 -1.06 6.97
CA CYS A 15 -34.58 -0.31 8.00
C CYS A 15 -35.98 -0.87 8.30
N GLU A 16 -36.63 -1.48 7.32
CA GLU A 16 -37.96 -2.09 7.46
C GLU A 16 -37.93 -3.34 8.34
N SER A 17 -36.88 -4.16 8.22
CA SER A 17 -36.71 -5.37 9.03
C SER A 17 -35.89 -5.12 10.31
N CYS A 18 -35.62 -3.85 10.65
CA CYS A 18 -34.77 -3.53 11.79
C CYS A 18 -35.59 -3.58 13.09
N PRO A 19 -35.20 -4.40 14.09
CA PRO A 19 -35.95 -4.50 15.35
C PRO A 19 -35.96 -3.19 16.15
N LEU A 20 -35.07 -2.25 15.82
CA LEU A 20 -34.98 -0.93 16.45
C LEU A 20 -35.61 0.19 15.62
N SER A 21 -36.26 -0.14 14.50
CA SER A 21 -36.76 0.83 13.50
C SER A 21 -37.72 1.87 14.09
N SER A 22 -38.57 1.48 15.05
CA SER A 22 -39.52 2.37 15.72
C SER A 22 -38.87 3.41 16.64
N LYS A 23 -37.62 3.17 17.09
CA LYS A 23 -36.87 4.05 17.98
C LYS A 23 -35.63 4.66 17.32
N CYS A 24 -35.43 4.42 16.02
CA CYS A 24 -34.23 4.83 15.30
C CYS A 24 -34.40 6.22 14.68
N SER A 25 -33.75 7.25 15.25
CA SER A 25 -33.74 8.62 14.69
C SER A 25 -33.14 8.70 13.29
N GLY A 26 -32.33 7.72 12.87
CA GLY A 26 -31.72 7.66 11.55
C GLY A 26 -32.55 6.95 10.48
N ARG A 27 -33.75 6.41 10.78
CA ARG A 27 -34.51 5.56 9.84
C ARG A 27 -34.72 6.19 8.45
N GLY A 28 -35.03 7.48 8.40
CA GLY A 28 -35.30 8.21 7.15
C GLY A 28 -34.05 8.59 6.34
N ASN A 29 -32.86 8.49 6.93
CA ASN A 29 -31.61 8.90 6.30
C ASN A 29 -30.40 8.07 6.76
N ALA A 30 -30.59 6.78 7.02
CA ALA A 30 -29.61 5.92 7.69
C ALA A 30 -28.25 5.87 6.98
N GLU A 31 -28.23 6.00 5.64
CA GLU A 31 -26.98 6.07 4.85
C GLU A 31 -26.15 7.34 5.09
N SER A 32 -26.74 8.38 5.68
CA SER A 32 -26.01 9.59 6.11
C SER A 32 -25.19 9.35 7.38
N PHE A 33 -25.33 8.19 8.02
CA PHE A 33 -24.72 7.85 9.30
C PHE A 33 -23.83 6.59 9.25
N PRO A 34 -22.76 6.56 10.06
CA PRO A 34 -22.13 7.73 10.66
C PRO A 34 -21.56 8.63 9.56
N LYS A 35 -21.53 9.96 9.79
CA LYS A 35 -20.86 10.88 8.87
C LYS A 35 -19.41 10.44 8.73
N ARG A 36 -19.03 10.03 7.51
CA ARG A 36 -17.64 9.67 7.22
C ARG A 36 -16.79 10.94 7.37
N LYS A 37 -15.84 10.94 8.31
CA LYS A 37 -14.81 11.97 8.32
C LYS A 37 -14.02 11.85 7.01
N LYS A 38 -13.88 12.97 6.30
CA LYS A 38 -12.92 13.04 5.18
C LYS A 38 -11.52 12.96 5.77
N ASN A 39 -10.93 11.77 5.78
CA ASN A 39 -9.53 11.62 6.13
C ASN A 39 -8.70 12.16 4.97
N ARG A 40 -8.12 13.35 5.14
CA ARG A 40 -7.01 13.80 4.27
C ARG A 40 -5.82 12.88 4.56
N LYS A 41 -5.57 11.93 3.67
CA LYS A 41 -4.38 11.09 3.75
C LYS A 41 -3.16 11.95 3.52
N LYS A 42 -2.13 11.79 4.36
CA LYS A 42 -0.84 12.42 4.16
C LYS A 42 -0.15 11.74 2.97
N ILE A 43 0.27 12.52 1.99
CA ILE A 43 1.11 12.03 0.88
C ILE A 43 2.57 12.09 1.34
N GLU A 44 3.30 11.00 1.18
CA GLU A 44 4.73 10.91 1.44
C GLU A 44 5.44 10.52 0.15
N TYR A 45 6.41 11.33 -0.26
CA TYR A 45 7.27 11.07 -1.40
C TYR A 45 8.52 10.34 -0.93
N ILE A 46 8.89 9.27 -1.61
CA ILE A 46 10.08 8.49 -1.32
C ILE A 46 10.73 8.01 -2.61
N ASP A 47 12.04 7.79 -2.57
CA ASP A 47 12.79 7.18 -3.67
C ASP A 47 13.01 5.69 -3.39
N ALA A 48 12.97 4.88 -4.44
CA ALA A 48 13.32 3.47 -4.42
C ALA A 48 14.37 3.20 -5.49
N LEU A 49 15.49 2.58 -5.11
CA LEU A 49 16.58 2.25 -6.03
C LEU A 49 16.60 0.74 -6.28
N VAL A 50 16.25 0.33 -7.49
CA VAL A 50 16.33 -1.06 -7.95
C VAL A 50 17.66 -1.26 -8.65
N MET A 51 18.61 -1.86 -7.95
CA MET A 51 19.88 -2.29 -8.54
C MET A 51 19.72 -3.70 -9.07
N VAL A 52 20.18 -3.95 -10.29
CA VAL A 52 20.05 -5.25 -10.96
C VAL A 52 21.43 -5.82 -11.23
N ASP A 53 21.61 -7.10 -10.95
CA ASP A 53 22.85 -7.83 -11.23
C ASP A 53 22.92 -8.25 -12.72
N PRO A 54 24.08 -8.76 -13.19
CA PRO A 54 24.21 -9.25 -14.57
C PRO A 54 23.27 -10.42 -14.94
N SER A 55 22.72 -11.12 -13.95
CA SER A 55 21.77 -12.22 -14.13
C SER A 55 20.32 -11.75 -14.18
N GLY A 56 20.06 -10.45 -14.01
CA GLY A 56 18.73 -9.86 -13.99
C GLY A 56 18.02 -9.90 -12.63
N LEU A 57 18.73 -10.29 -11.56
CA LEU A 57 18.16 -10.35 -10.21
C LEU A 57 18.36 -9.02 -9.48
N PRO A 58 17.37 -8.55 -8.70
CA PRO A 58 17.49 -7.30 -7.97
C PRO A 58 18.28 -7.47 -6.67
N PHE A 59 19.00 -6.43 -6.26
CA PHE A 59 19.53 -6.31 -4.91
C PHE A 59 18.37 -6.11 -3.91
N LEU A 60 18.20 -7.06 -2.99
CA LEU A 60 17.18 -7.01 -1.95
C LEU A 60 17.84 -7.06 -0.58
N THR A 61 17.29 -6.31 0.38
CA THR A 61 17.68 -6.40 1.78
C THR A 61 16.46 -6.62 2.64
N ARG A 62 16.61 -7.40 3.72
CA ARG A 62 15.56 -7.55 4.72
C ARG A 62 15.47 -6.28 5.54
N ARG A 63 14.30 -5.67 5.58
CA ARG A 63 14.05 -4.47 6.40
C ARG A 63 14.01 -4.84 7.87
N ASP A 64 14.42 -3.90 8.72
CA ASP A 64 14.25 -4.00 10.16
C ASP A 64 12.81 -4.36 10.51
N ASN A 65 12.61 -5.14 11.57
CA ASN A 65 11.26 -5.52 12.00
C ASN A 65 10.39 -4.32 12.39
N ASN A 66 11.02 -3.19 12.72
CA ASN A 66 10.35 -1.95 13.06
C ASN A 66 10.12 -1.09 11.83
N GLY A 67 8.89 -0.61 11.64
CA GLY A 67 8.56 0.35 10.59
C GLY A 67 7.74 -0.24 9.44
N ARG A 68 7.76 0.45 8.29
CA ARG A 68 6.94 0.06 7.13
C ARG A 68 7.53 -1.21 6.51
N PHE A 69 6.66 -2.19 6.26
CA PHE A 69 7.05 -3.48 5.66
C PHE A 69 8.17 -4.19 6.46
N GLY A 70 8.16 -4.02 7.78
CA GLY A 70 9.21 -4.57 8.63
C GLY A 70 9.31 -6.08 8.54
N GLY A 71 10.55 -6.58 8.47
CA GLY A 71 10.85 -8.00 8.30
C GLY A 71 10.66 -8.55 6.88
N LEU A 72 10.10 -7.78 5.95
CA LEU A 72 10.01 -8.12 4.52
C LEU A 72 11.25 -7.68 3.76
N TRP A 73 11.48 -8.31 2.62
CA TRP A 73 12.54 -7.96 1.69
C TRP A 73 12.08 -6.91 0.68
N GLY A 74 13.01 -6.08 0.22
CA GLY A 74 12.76 -5.14 -0.85
C GLY A 74 14.02 -4.37 -1.25
N PRO A 75 13.93 -3.56 -2.32
CA PRO A 75 15.01 -2.67 -2.70
C PRO A 75 15.24 -1.59 -1.63
N PRO A 76 16.43 -0.96 -1.61
CA PRO A 76 16.68 0.25 -0.85
C PRO A 76 15.62 1.33 -1.14
N MET A 77 15.07 1.94 -0.08
CA MET A 77 14.04 2.98 -0.17
C MET A 77 14.27 4.08 0.87
N GLY A 78 13.84 5.31 0.54
CA GLY A 78 13.97 6.48 1.41
C GLY A 78 15.17 7.32 1.01
N ASN A 79 16.19 7.38 1.87
CA ASN A 79 17.42 8.13 1.56
C ASN A 79 18.36 7.24 0.75
N VAL A 80 18.09 7.12 -0.55
CA VAL A 80 18.92 6.38 -1.51
C VAL A 80 19.67 7.36 -2.38
N ASP A 81 20.88 6.97 -2.78
CA ASP A 81 21.64 7.75 -3.75
C ASP A 81 21.03 7.58 -5.15
N THR A 82 20.43 8.66 -5.64
CA THR A 82 19.84 8.76 -6.97
C THR A 82 20.76 9.45 -7.98
N GLU A 83 21.96 9.88 -7.56
CA GLU A 83 22.90 10.56 -8.45
C GLU A 83 23.40 9.59 -9.53
N ALA A 84 23.38 10.06 -10.78
CA ALA A 84 23.70 9.25 -11.96
C ALA A 84 22.87 7.95 -12.12
N LYS A 85 21.67 7.87 -11.53
CA LYS A 85 20.72 6.76 -11.72
C LYS A 85 19.66 7.14 -12.75
N GLU A 86 19.15 6.13 -13.45
CA GLU A 86 18.06 6.30 -14.42
C GLU A 86 16.72 6.30 -13.68
N LYS A 87 15.90 7.35 -13.86
CA LYS A 87 14.53 7.36 -13.34
C LYS A 87 13.61 6.59 -14.28
N ILE A 88 13.00 5.53 -13.78
CA ILE A 88 12.11 4.66 -14.56
C ILE A 88 10.66 5.14 -14.49
N GLY A 89 10.20 5.64 -13.34
CA GLY A 89 8.82 6.09 -13.19
C GLY A 89 8.42 6.44 -11.76
N GLU A 90 7.11 6.53 -11.53
CA GLU A 90 6.52 6.75 -10.22
C GLU A 90 5.35 5.78 -9.95
N ILE A 91 5.26 5.28 -8.72
CA ILE A 91 4.17 4.41 -8.24
C ILE A 91 3.42 5.09 -7.09
N SER A 92 2.10 5.19 -7.20
CA SER A 92 1.23 5.55 -6.06
C SER A 92 0.73 4.29 -5.34
N HIS A 93 0.93 4.24 -4.03
CA HIS A 93 0.52 3.13 -3.17
C HIS A 93 -0.27 3.61 -1.96
N GLN A 94 -1.50 3.12 -1.85
CA GLN A 94 -2.44 3.51 -0.81
C GLN A 94 -2.26 2.64 0.44
N LEU A 95 -1.86 3.26 1.55
CA LEU A 95 -1.91 2.68 2.89
C LEU A 95 -3.15 3.17 3.64
N SER A 96 -3.39 2.60 4.82
CA SER A 96 -4.56 2.94 5.66
C SER A 96 -4.62 4.44 6.00
N HIS A 97 -3.48 5.05 6.33
CA HIS A 97 -3.41 6.43 6.81
C HIS A 97 -2.64 7.38 5.88
N ARG A 98 -1.95 6.85 4.87
CA ARG A 98 -1.01 7.59 4.02
C ARG A 98 -1.08 7.11 2.58
N GLU A 99 -0.65 7.96 1.66
CA GLU A 99 -0.33 7.59 0.29
C GLU A 99 1.18 7.69 0.12
N LEU A 100 1.81 6.63 -0.35
CA LEU A 100 3.21 6.65 -0.76
C LEU A 100 3.26 6.96 -2.25
N ARG A 101 4.04 7.97 -2.64
CA ARG A 101 4.43 8.21 -4.04
C ARG A 101 5.90 7.89 -4.16
N VAL A 102 6.19 6.82 -4.88
CA VAL A 102 7.52 6.22 -4.95
C VAL A 102 8.12 6.53 -6.31
N SER A 103 9.16 7.37 -6.34
CA SER A 103 10.01 7.50 -7.54
C SER A 103 10.91 6.28 -7.64
N VAL A 104 10.87 5.58 -8.77
CA VAL A 104 11.63 4.35 -9.01
C VAL A 104 12.83 4.65 -9.88
N TRP A 105 14.00 4.27 -9.38
CA TRP A 105 15.29 4.47 -10.01
C TRP A 105 15.95 3.13 -10.30
N ARG A 106 16.74 3.06 -11.37
CA ARG A 106 17.49 1.88 -11.76
C ARG A 106 18.99 2.08 -11.58
N GLY A 107 19.66 1.03 -11.10
CA GLY A 107 21.11 0.93 -11.02
C GLY A 107 21.60 -0.50 -11.24
N THR A 108 22.86 -0.74 -10.93
CA THR A 108 23.52 -2.04 -11.05
C THR A 108 24.06 -2.51 -9.69
N CYS A 109 24.11 -3.82 -9.48
CA CYS A 109 24.78 -4.45 -8.34
C CYS A 109 25.58 -5.67 -8.78
N SER A 110 26.41 -6.22 -7.88
CA SER A 110 27.21 -7.42 -8.16
C SER A 110 26.43 -8.72 -7.97
N GLU A 111 25.49 -8.75 -7.02
CA GLU A 111 24.74 -9.94 -6.65
C GLU A 111 23.30 -9.55 -6.30
N GLY A 112 22.34 -10.25 -6.90
CA GLY A 112 20.91 -10.09 -6.67
C GLY A 112 20.27 -11.30 -5.99
N ILE A 113 19.02 -11.14 -5.59
CA ILE A 113 18.22 -12.17 -4.92
C ILE A 113 16.94 -12.39 -5.71
N ASP A 114 16.59 -13.65 -5.97
CA ASP A 114 15.31 -14.00 -6.60
C ASP A 114 14.14 -13.51 -5.74
N PRO A 115 13.30 -12.57 -6.22
CA PRO A 115 12.15 -12.06 -5.48
C PRO A 115 11.13 -13.14 -5.08
N LYS A 116 11.12 -14.30 -5.75
CA LYS A 116 10.24 -15.43 -5.40
C LYS A 116 10.75 -16.25 -4.22
N SER A 117 12.03 -16.12 -3.88
CA SER A 117 12.67 -16.86 -2.77
C SER A 117 12.48 -16.18 -1.41
N VAL A 118 12.00 -14.94 -1.39
CA VAL A 118 11.87 -14.12 -0.17
C VAL A 118 10.50 -13.45 -0.07
N PRO A 119 9.98 -13.22 1.15
CA PRO A 119 8.72 -12.52 1.33
C PRO A 119 8.90 -11.02 1.05
N ILE A 120 8.17 -10.52 0.05
CA ILE A 120 8.15 -9.10 -0.36
C ILE A 120 6.75 -8.51 -0.21
N SER A 121 6.65 -7.17 -0.09
CA SER A 121 5.35 -6.51 -0.04
C SER A 121 4.74 -6.34 -1.44
N ASN A 122 3.41 -6.14 -1.52
CA ASN A 122 2.75 -5.79 -2.79
C ASN A 122 3.27 -4.48 -3.40
N LEU A 123 3.84 -3.56 -2.60
CA LEU A 123 4.48 -2.36 -3.13
C LEU A 123 5.79 -2.74 -3.81
N ASP A 124 6.63 -3.53 -3.14
CA ASP A 124 7.93 -3.96 -3.67
C ASP A 124 7.76 -4.76 -4.95
N SER A 125 6.79 -5.68 -5.03
CA SER A 125 6.50 -6.41 -6.28
C SER A 125 6.21 -5.49 -7.46
N LYS A 126 5.48 -4.38 -7.23
CA LYS A 126 5.18 -3.39 -8.28
C LYS A 126 6.42 -2.58 -8.66
N ILE A 127 7.24 -2.21 -7.68
CA ILE A 127 8.51 -1.50 -7.91
C ILE A 127 9.44 -2.37 -8.76
N LEU A 128 9.57 -3.65 -8.42
CA LEU A 128 10.42 -4.58 -9.16
C LEU A 128 9.90 -4.83 -10.58
N ALA A 129 8.61 -5.08 -10.77
CA ALA A 129 8.01 -5.29 -12.09
C ALA A 129 8.20 -4.09 -13.04
N MET A 130 8.26 -2.87 -12.49
CA MET A 130 8.52 -1.65 -13.27
C MET A 130 9.93 -1.63 -13.87
N VAL A 131 10.92 -2.28 -13.24
CA VAL A 131 12.33 -2.25 -13.66
C VAL A 131 12.75 -3.54 -14.36
N LEU A 132 12.28 -4.69 -13.87
CA LEU A 132 12.66 -6.01 -14.36
C LEU A 132 11.77 -6.49 -15.52
N GLY A 133 10.64 -5.83 -15.76
CA GLY A 133 9.60 -6.32 -16.66
C GLY A 133 8.62 -7.28 -15.98
N PRO A 134 7.53 -7.65 -16.66
CA PRO A 134 6.50 -8.56 -16.15
C PRO A 134 6.98 -10.00 -15.96
#